data_AF-A0A379WIL9-F1
#
_entry.id   AF-A0A379WIL9-F1
#
_cell.length_a   1.000
_cell.length_b   1.000
_cell.length_c   1.000
_cell.angle_alpha   90.00
_cell.angle_beta   90.00
_cell.angle_gamma   90.00
#
_symmetry.space_group_name_H-M   'P 1'
#
loop_
_entity.id
_entity.type
_entity.pdbx_description
1 polymer ?
#
loop_
_entity_poly.entity_id
_entity_poly.type
_entity_poly.pdbx_seq_one_letter_code
_entity_poly.pdbx_strand_id
1 'polypeptide(L)'
;MVIDRFKVRNDLSQRLAESFETALELSGGTAVVADMDDEKTEELLFSANFACPICGYSMRELEPRLFSFNNPAGACPTCDGLGVQQYFDPDRVIQNPDLSLAGGAIRGWDRRNFYYFQMLKSLAEHYKFDVDAPWASLSANVHKVVLYGSGKENIEFKYMNDRGDTSVRRHPFEGVLHNMERRYKETESSAVREELAKFISNRPCASCEGTRLNREARHVFVKIRRCLLFPI
;
A
#
# COMPACT_ATOMS: atom_id res chain seq x y z
N MET A 1 -2.09 -15.76 -37.67
CA MET A 1 -1.25 -16.50 -38.65
C MET A 1 -1.51 -17.98 -38.42
N VAL A 2 -1.78 -18.75 -39.47
CA VAL A 2 -2.00 -20.20 -39.37
C VAL A 2 -0.67 -20.88 -39.67
N ILE A 3 -0.17 -21.72 -38.76
CA ILE A 3 1.12 -22.41 -38.90
C ILE A 3 0.95 -23.76 -39.62
N ASP A 4 -0.03 -24.55 -39.20
CA ASP A 4 -0.32 -25.85 -39.80
C ASP A 4 -1.81 -26.20 -39.73
N ARG A 5 -2.25 -27.16 -40.55
CA ARG A 5 -3.59 -27.77 -40.53
C ARG A 5 -3.45 -29.29 -40.64
N PHE A 6 -4.06 -30.02 -39.72
CA PHE A 6 -3.97 -31.47 -39.66
C PHE A 6 -5.29 -32.10 -39.18
N LYS A 7 -5.48 -33.39 -39.46
CA LYS A 7 -6.52 -34.22 -38.85
C LYS A 7 -5.88 -35.13 -37.82
N VAL A 8 -6.50 -35.32 -36.65
CA VAL A 8 -5.93 -36.12 -35.57
C VAL A 8 -5.76 -37.59 -36.01
N ARG A 9 -4.51 -38.08 -35.99
CA ARG A 9 -4.12 -39.48 -36.25
C ARG A 9 -2.95 -39.88 -35.35
N ASN A 10 -2.72 -41.17 -35.19
CA ASN A 10 -1.71 -41.71 -34.25
C ASN A 10 -0.25 -41.45 -34.67
N ASP A 11 0.01 -41.10 -35.94
CA ASP A 11 1.35 -40.93 -36.53
C ASP A 11 1.83 -39.46 -36.56
N LEU A 12 1.11 -38.53 -35.94
CA LEU A 12 1.31 -37.08 -36.10
C LEU A 12 2.26 -36.42 -35.08
N SER A 13 2.76 -37.16 -34.09
CA SER A 13 3.48 -36.57 -32.95
C SER A 13 4.66 -35.67 -33.33
N GLN A 14 5.48 -36.09 -34.30
CA GLN A 14 6.65 -35.31 -34.74
C GLN A 14 6.23 -34.00 -35.42
N ARG A 15 5.27 -34.06 -36.34
CA ARG A 15 4.77 -32.87 -37.06
C ARG A 15 4.06 -31.90 -36.12
N LEU A 16 3.34 -32.42 -35.11
CA LEU A 16 2.74 -31.59 -34.07
C LEU A 16 3.80 -30.83 -33.28
N ALA A 17 4.88 -31.51 -32.88
CA ALA A 17 5.98 -30.89 -32.15
C ALA A 17 6.64 -29.76 -32.97
N GLU A 18 7.00 -30.03 -34.23
CA GLU A 18 7.62 -29.03 -35.13
C GLU A 18 6.70 -27.82 -35.37
N SER A 19 5.39 -28.05 -35.52
CA SER A 19 4.40 -26.98 -35.69
C SER A 19 4.22 -26.13 -34.43
N PHE A 20 4.20 -26.78 -33.26
CA PHE A 20 4.11 -26.08 -31.97
C PHE A 20 5.36 -25.25 -31.69
N GLU A 21 6.54 -25.80 -31.95
CA GLU A 21 7.82 -25.10 -31.79
C GLU A 21 7.86 -23.84 -32.67
N THR A 22 7.51 -23.99 -33.94
CA THR A 22 7.40 -22.86 -34.88
C THR A 22 6.38 -21.81 -34.42
N ALA A 23 5.20 -22.25 -33.96
CA ALA A 23 4.16 -21.36 -33.47
C ALA A 23 4.61 -20.55 -32.25
N LEU A 24 5.26 -21.22 -31.29
CA LEU A 24 5.76 -20.61 -30.06
C LEU A 24 6.91 -19.64 -30.34
N GLU A 25 7.86 -19.98 -31.23
CA GLU A 25 8.96 -19.08 -31.58
C GLU A 25 8.46 -17.80 -32.26
N LEU A 26 7.57 -17.93 -33.24
CA LEU A 26 7.07 -16.78 -34.01
C LEU A 26 6.16 -15.85 -33.19
N SER A 27 5.49 -16.38 -32.16
CA SER A 27 4.56 -15.62 -31.33
C SER A 27 5.16 -15.11 -30.01
N GLY A 28 6.41 -15.49 -29.69
CA GLY A 28 7.02 -15.20 -28.39
C GLY A 28 6.47 -16.05 -27.24
N GLY A 29 6.00 -17.26 -27.52
CA GLY A 29 5.67 -18.29 -26.53
C GLY A 29 4.17 -18.56 -26.33
N THR A 30 3.34 -18.34 -27.36
CA THR A 30 1.90 -18.69 -27.36
C THR A 30 1.49 -19.51 -28.59
N ALA A 31 0.57 -20.45 -28.44
CA ALA A 31 0.02 -21.21 -29.56
C ALA A 31 -1.48 -21.42 -29.36
N VAL A 32 -2.26 -21.30 -30.42
CA VAL A 32 -3.71 -21.50 -30.41
C VAL A 32 -4.05 -22.67 -31.32
N VAL A 33 -4.85 -23.61 -30.81
CA VAL A 33 -5.42 -24.71 -31.58
C VAL A 33 -6.93 -24.49 -31.66
N ALA A 34 -7.44 -24.33 -32.87
CA ALA A 34 -8.85 -24.15 -33.15
C ALA A 34 -9.38 -25.35 -33.93
N ASP A 35 -10.63 -25.73 -33.66
CA ASP A 35 -11.34 -26.71 -34.48
C ASP A 35 -11.74 -26.08 -35.82
N MET A 36 -11.54 -26.80 -36.92
CA MET A 36 -11.85 -26.31 -38.27
C MET A 36 -13.27 -26.64 -38.72
N ASP A 37 -13.90 -27.65 -38.12
CA ASP A 37 -15.20 -28.18 -38.52
C ASP A 37 -16.34 -27.61 -37.63
N ASP A 38 -16.04 -27.22 -36.39
CA ASP A 38 -17.00 -26.60 -35.47
C ASP A 38 -16.48 -25.30 -34.84
N GLU A 39 -16.94 -24.16 -35.38
CA GLU A 39 -16.64 -22.80 -34.86
C GLU A 39 -17.15 -22.55 -33.43
N LYS A 40 -18.02 -23.41 -32.88
CA LYS A 40 -18.49 -23.29 -31.49
C LYS A 40 -17.55 -23.96 -30.49
N THR A 41 -16.59 -24.75 -30.97
CA THR A 41 -15.60 -25.38 -30.10
C THR A 41 -14.65 -24.31 -29.57
N GLU A 42 -14.44 -24.29 -28.25
CA GLU A 42 -13.50 -23.35 -27.65
C GLU A 42 -12.08 -23.61 -28.13
N GLU A 43 -11.39 -22.53 -28.52
CA GLU A 43 -9.99 -22.58 -28.90
C GLU A 43 -9.12 -22.99 -27.72
N LEU A 44 -8.19 -23.92 -27.94
CA LEU A 44 -7.21 -24.34 -26.94
C LEU A 44 -5.98 -23.44 -27.03
N LEU A 45 -5.73 -22.69 -25.96
CA LEU A 45 -4.63 -21.74 -25.86
C LEU A 45 -3.51 -22.30 -24.99
N PHE A 46 -2.31 -22.37 -25.57
CA PHE A 46 -1.08 -22.86 -24.94
C PHE A 46 -0.09 -21.71 -24.78
N SER A 47 0.69 -21.74 -23.69
CA SER A 47 1.84 -20.85 -23.52
C SER A 47 3.04 -21.62 -23.01
N ALA A 48 4.21 -21.34 -23.60
CA ALA A 48 5.51 -21.85 -23.13
C ALA A 48 6.09 -20.99 -22.00
N ASN A 49 5.53 -19.80 -21.77
CA ASN A 49 5.92 -18.92 -20.68
C ASN A 49 5.00 -19.18 -19.47
N PHE A 50 5.48 -18.89 -18.26
CA PHE A 50 4.59 -18.76 -17.10
C PHE A 50 3.81 -17.44 -17.21
N ALA A 51 2.95 -17.33 -18.22
CA ALA A 51 2.13 -16.17 -18.47
C ALA A 51 0.66 -16.57 -18.56
N CYS A 52 -0.21 -15.79 -17.93
CA CYS A 52 -1.65 -15.96 -18.10
C CYS A 52 -2.00 -15.59 -19.54
N PRO A 53 -2.59 -16.51 -20.30
CA PRO A 53 -2.77 -16.29 -21.72
C PRO A 53 -4.02 -15.44 -22.04
N ILE A 54 -4.82 -15.11 -21.00
CA ILE A 54 -6.00 -14.24 -21.08
C ILE A 54 -5.63 -12.78 -20.83
N CYS A 55 -4.82 -12.51 -19.80
CA CYS A 55 -4.52 -11.14 -19.36
C CYS A 55 -3.06 -10.72 -19.55
N GLY A 56 -2.20 -11.60 -20.06
CA GLY A 56 -0.79 -11.33 -20.31
C GLY A 56 0.07 -11.20 -19.05
N TYR A 57 -0.47 -11.53 -17.85
CA TYR A 57 0.30 -11.49 -16.61
C TYR A 57 1.40 -12.55 -16.66
N SER A 58 2.65 -12.12 -16.81
CA SER A 58 3.82 -13.00 -16.72
C SER A 58 4.34 -13.05 -15.30
N MET A 59 4.66 -14.26 -14.85
CA MET A 59 5.31 -14.55 -13.57
C MET A 59 6.70 -15.11 -13.85
N ARG A 60 7.60 -14.93 -12.88
CA ARG A 60 8.94 -15.52 -12.97
C ARG A 60 8.87 -17.02 -12.79
N GLU A 61 9.95 -17.69 -13.19
CA GLU A 61 10.11 -19.12 -12.94
C GLU A 61 9.93 -19.45 -11.46
N LEU A 62 9.20 -20.54 -11.20
CA LEU A 62 8.85 -20.98 -9.86
C LEU A 62 10.07 -21.60 -9.17
N GLU A 63 10.82 -20.75 -8.49
CA GLU A 63 11.94 -21.20 -7.66
C GLU A 63 11.58 -21.21 -6.17
N PRO A 64 12.17 -22.09 -5.34
CA PRO A 64 11.91 -22.13 -3.89
C PRO A 64 12.09 -20.78 -3.19
N ARG A 65 13.03 -19.94 -3.65
CA ARG A 65 13.28 -18.59 -3.10
C ARG A 65 12.07 -17.64 -3.23
N LEU A 66 11.16 -17.89 -4.17
CA LEU A 66 9.92 -17.13 -4.35
C LEU A 66 8.98 -17.27 -3.15
N PHE A 67 9.09 -18.38 -2.41
CA PHE A 67 8.25 -18.66 -1.24
C PHE A 67 8.91 -18.25 0.08
N SER A 68 10.07 -17.60 0.03
CA SER A 68 10.76 -17.09 1.22
C SER A 68 10.48 -15.60 1.40
N PHE A 69 9.83 -15.24 2.51
CA PHE A 69 9.62 -13.84 2.90
C PHE A 69 10.92 -13.13 3.32
N ASN A 70 12.00 -13.88 3.56
CA ASN A 70 13.33 -13.32 3.83
C ASN A 70 14.10 -12.99 2.55
N ASN A 71 13.60 -13.42 1.39
CA ASN A 71 14.22 -13.13 0.11
C ASN A 71 13.44 -12.01 -0.60
N PRO A 72 14.11 -10.95 -1.10
CA PRO A 72 13.44 -9.90 -1.87
C PRO A 72 12.63 -10.40 -3.07
N ALA A 73 12.99 -11.56 -3.64
CA ALA A 73 12.24 -12.19 -4.71
C ALA A 73 10.83 -12.65 -4.26
N GLY A 74 10.67 -13.08 -3.02
CA GLY A 74 9.40 -13.61 -2.47
C GLY A 74 8.70 -12.67 -1.48
N ALA A 75 9.41 -11.72 -0.89
CA ALA A 75 8.89 -10.80 0.11
C ALA A 75 7.83 -9.84 -0.45
N CYS A 76 6.83 -9.52 0.37
CA CYS A 76 5.86 -8.48 0.04
C CYS A 76 6.58 -7.12 -0.07
N PRO A 77 6.51 -6.42 -1.22
CA PRO A 77 7.26 -5.18 -1.44
C PRO A 77 6.73 -4.00 -0.60
N THR A 78 5.56 -4.13 0.01
CA THR A 78 4.94 -3.07 0.83
C THR A 78 5.36 -3.13 2.30
N CYS A 79 5.80 -4.29 2.79
CA CYS A 79 6.20 -4.48 4.18
C CYS A 79 7.54 -5.20 4.32
N ASP A 80 8.28 -5.36 3.22
CA ASP A 80 9.58 -6.05 3.17
C ASP A 80 9.58 -7.40 3.88
N GLY A 81 8.49 -8.17 3.72
CA GLY A 81 8.37 -9.49 4.35
C GLY A 81 8.11 -9.47 5.85
N LEU A 82 7.78 -8.33 6.46
CA LEU A 82 7.36 -8.24 7.87
C LEU A 82 5.92 -8.74 8.08
N GLY A 83 5.05 -8.56 7.07
CA GLY A 83 3.62 -8.90 7.16
C GLY A 83 2.78 -7.89 7.93
N VAL A 84 3.42 -6.95 8.61
CA VAL A 84 2.76 -5.86 9.32
C VAL A 84 3.17 -4.52 8.74
N GLN A 85 2.28 -3.55 8.86
CA GLN A 85 2.57 -2.15 8.61
C GLN A 85 2.47 -1.40 9.93
N GLN A 86 3.50 -0.62 10.22
CA GLN A 86 3.49 0.35 11.30
C GLN A 86 2.67 1.56 10.86
N TYR A 87 1.81 2.05 11.74
CA TYR A 87 1.06 3.28 11.54
C TYR A 87 0.88 4.01 12.86
N PHE A 88 0.74 5.33 12.79
CA PHE A 88 0.39 6.13 13.96
C PHE A 88 -1.10 5.94 14.27
N ASP A 89 -1.37 5.43 15.46
CA ASP A 89 -2.70 5.08 15.91
C ASP A 89 -3.41 6.33 16.45
N PRO A 90 -4.51 6.80 15.82
CA PRO A 90 -5.23 7.98 16.28
C PRO A 90 -5.64 7.88 17.75
N ASP A 91 -6.04 6.70 18.20
CA ASP A 91 -6.52 6.47 19.56
C ASP A 91 -5.39 6.51 20.59
N ARG A 92 -4.14 6.25 20.17
CA ARG A 92 -2.96 6.44 21.03
C ARG A 92 -2.44 7.87 21.02
N VAL A 93 -2.59 8.56 19.89
CA VAL A 93 -2.16 9.96 19.72
C VAL A 93 -3.05 10.90 20.53
N ILE A 94 -4.36 10.61 20.58
CA ILE A 94 -5.32 11.34 21.42
C ILE A 94 -5.20 10.80 22.85
N GLN A 95 -4.56 11.56 23.73
CA GLN A 95 -4.29 11.14 25.11
C GLN A 95 -5.51 11.26 26.00
N ASN A 96 -6.29 12.33 25.82
CA ASN A 96 -7.49 12.58 26.59
C ASN A 96 -8.53 13.33 25.73
N PRO A 97 -9.60 12.66 25.28
CA PRO A 97 -10.67 13.27 24.49
C PRO A 97 -11.47 14.35 25.23
N ASP A 98 -11.46 14.36 26.57
CA ASP A 98 -12.20 15.34 27.37
C ASP A 98 -11.47 16.69 27.48
N LEU A 99 -10.17 16.71 27.16
CA LEU A 99 -9.39 17.95 27.07
C LEU A 99 -9.59 18.61 25.71
N SER A 100 -9.34 19.91 25.66
CA SER A 100 -9.26 20.65 24.41
C SER A 100 -7.93 20.44 23.71
N LEU A 101 -7.86 20.80 22.42
CA LEU A 101 -6.59 20.81 21.69
C LEU A 101 -5.57 21.72 22.38
N ALA A 102 -6.01 22.91 22.79
CA ALA A 102 -5.18 23.85 23.53
C ALA A 102 -4.75 23.31 24.92
N GLY A 103 -5.59 22.45 25.52
CA GLY A 103 -5.39 21.83 26.83
C GLY A 103 -4.56 20.53 26.82
N GLY A 104 -4.14 20.04 25.65
CA GLY A 104 -3.30 18.84 25.55
C GLY A 104 -4.04 17.55 25.24
N ALA A 105 -5.18 17.60 24.56
CA ALA A 105 -5.82 16.41 23.99
C ALA A 105 -4.84 15.59 23.13
N ILE A 106 -3.96 16.27 22.38
CA ILE A 106 -2.87 15.69 21.59
C ILE A 106 -1.54 16.22 22.12
N ARG A 107 -0.68 15.31 22.57
CA ARG A 107 0.60 15.68 23.19
C ARG A 107 1.51 16.42 22.20
N GLY A 108 2.03 17.58 22.62
CA GLY A 108 2.92 18.41 21.81
C GLY A 108 2.21 19.30 20.80
N TRP A 109 0.88 19.21 20.71
CA TRP A 109 0.00 20.06 19.91
C TRP A 109 -0.88 20.93 20.83
N ASP A 110 -0.26 21.48 21.86
CA ASP A 110 -0.91 22.23 22.94
C ASP A 110 -0.25 23.61 23.14
N ARG A 111 -0.77 24.40 24.09
CA ARG A 111 -0.25 25.75 24.41
C ARG A 111 1.24 25.80 24.76
N ARG A 112 1.85 24.70 25.22
CA ARG A 112 3.28 24.65 25.56
C ARG A 112 4.15 24.63 24.31
N ASN A 113 3.61 24.16 23.18
CA ASN A 113 4.28 24.21 21.89
C ASN A 113 3.70 25.34 21.04
N PHE A 114 4.28 26.53 21.18
CA PHE A 114 3.77 27.75 20.55
C PHE A 114 3.61 27.61 19.03
N TYR A 115 4.58 26.98 18.35
CA TYR A 115 4.55 26.81 16.89
C TYR A 115 3.32 26.01 16.42
N TYR A 116 3.11 24.80 16.96
CA TYR A 116 1.97 23.97 16.58
C TYR A 116 0.64 24.56 17.06
N PHE A 117 0.63 25.23 18.21
CA PHE A 117 -0.56 25.89 18.71
C PHE A 117 -1.03 27.04 17.81
N GLN A 118 -0.11 27.83 17.25
CA GLN A 118 -0.46 28.86 16.26
C GLN A 118 -1.05 28.28 14.98
N MET A 119 -0.54 27.12 14.54
CA MET A 119 -1.11 26.41 13.40
C MET A 119 -2.55 25.97 13.71
N LEU A 120 -2.79 25.38 14.88
CA LEU A 120 -4.13 24.97 15.29
C LEU A 120 -5.10 26.14 15.42
N LYS A 121 -4.64 27.30 15.91
CA LYS A 121 -5.46 28.52 15.93
C LYS A 121 -5.84 28.99 14.53
N SER A 122 -4.89 29.02 13.61
CA SER A 122 -5.16 29.41 12.22
C SER A 122 -6.12 28.42 11.54
N LEU A 123 -5.97 27.13 11.84
CA LEU A 123 -6.88 26.07 11.39
C LEU A 123 -8.29 26.25 11.96
N ALA A 124 -8.39 26.60 13.25
CA ALA A 124 -9.63 26.89 13.95
C ALA A 124 -10.36 28.11 13.37
N GLU A 125 -9.63 29.18 13.03
CA GLU A 125 -10.19 30.35 12.32
C GLU A 125 -10.78 29.96 10.96
N HIS A 126 -10.07 29.12 10.19
CA HIS A 126 -10.49 28.71 8.84
C HIS A 126 -11.71 27.78 8.85
N TYR A 127 -11.68 26.72 9.66
CA TYR A 127 -12.77 25.74 9.76
C TYR A 127 -13.85 26.11 10.79
N LYS A 128 -13.70 27.27 11.46
CA LYS A 128 -14.65 27.83 12.43
C LYS A 128 -15.00 26.87 13.56
N PHE A 129 -13.99 26.27 14.18
CA PHE A 129 -14.16 25.47 15.39
C PHE A 129 -13.46 26.11 16.59
N ASP A 130 -13.88 25.74 17.79
CA ASP A 130 -13.27 26.22 19.01
C ASP A 130 -12.10 25.31 19.43
N VAL A 131 -10.89 25.87 19.50
CA VAL A 131 -9.67 25.14 19.91
C VAL A 131 -9.64 24.84 21.42
N ASP A 132 -10.45 25.56 22.19
CA ASP A 132 -10.60 25.41 23.64
C ASP A 132 -11.78 24.52 24.04
N ALA A 133 -12.62 24.11 23.09
CA ALA A 133 -13.65 23.11 23.33
C ALA A 133 -13.02 21.70 23.52
N PRO A 134 -13.63 20.83 24.36
CA PRO A 134 -13.21 19.44 24.50
C PRO A 134 -13.13 18.72 23.16
N TRP A 135 -12.08 17.94 22.91
CA TRP A 135 -11.88 17.23 21.65
C TRP A 135 -13.09 16.37 21.27
N ALA A 136 -13.67 15.65 22.22
CA ALA A 136 -14.85 14.81 22.02
C ALA A 136 -16.10 15.59 21.55
N SER A 137 -16.17 16.89 21.83
CA SER A 137 -17.29 17.76 21.42
C SER A 137 -17.17 18.28 19.98
N LEU A 138 -15.98 18.18 19.39
CA LEU A 138 -15.73 18.66 18.02
C LEU A 138 -16.37 17.72 16.99
N SER A 139 -16.74 18.29 15.83
CA SER A 139 -17.32 17.51 14.75
C SER A 139 -16.31 16.52 14.14
N ALA A 140 -16.81 15.41 13.58
CA ALA A 140 -15.99 14.42 12.90
C ALA A 140 -15.15 15.01 11.73
N ASN A 141 -15.64 16.06 11.08
CA ASN A 141 -14.89 16.77 10.04
C ASN A 141 -13.66 17.47 10.62
N VAL A 142 -13.79 18.12 11.79
CA VAL A 142 -12.67 18.75 12.49
C VAL A 142 -11.66 17.69 12.93
N HIS A 143 -12.12 16.57 13.50
CA HIS A 143 -11.23 15.46 13.86
C HIS A 143 -10.41 14.99 12.66
N LYS A 144 -11.08 14.78 11.52
CA LYS A 144 -10.43 14.33 10.29
C LYS A 144 -9.39 15.33 9.80
N VAL A 145 -9.73 16.62 9.74
CA VAL A 145 -8.81 17.65 9.26
C VAL A 145 -7.61 17.82 10.20
N VAL A 146 -7.82 17.77 11.52
CA VAL A 146 -6.72 17.87 12.49
C VAL A 146 -5.78 16.67 12.39
N LEU A 147 -6.32 15.44 12.29
CA LEU A 147 -5.50 14.23 12.27
C LEU A 147 -4.81 13.98 10.93
N TYR A 148 -5.56 14.10 9.83
CA TYR A 148 -5.13 13.71 8.48
C TYR A 148 -4.83 14.90 7.55
N GLY A 149 -5.07 16.13 8.00
CA GLY A 149 -4.76 17.32 7.22
C GLY A 149 -5.93 17.82 6.35
N SER A 150 -5.69 18.95 5.67
CA SER A 150 -6.65 19.61 4.77
C SER A 150 -6.56 19.11 3.32
N GLY A 151 -5.73 18.11 3.05
CA GLY A 151 -5.49 17.58 1.71
C GLY A 151 -4.81 18.62 0.81
N LYS A 152 -5.55 19.17 -0.17
CA LYS A 152 -5.05 20.18 -1.12
C LYS A 152 -5.51 21.60 -0.80
N GLU A 153 -6.35 21.77 0.22
CA GLU A 153 -6.91 23.07 0.58
C GLU A 153 -5.84 23.93 1.27
N ASN A 154 -5.53 25.08 0.67
CA ASN A 154 -4.58 26.04 1.22
C ASN A 154 -5.22 26.89 2.31
N ILE A 155 -4.62 26.85 3.50
CA ILE A 155 -5.06 27.60 4.68
C ILE A 155 -4.03 28.69 4.96
N GLU A 156 -4.51 29.84 5.43
CA GLU A 156 -3.66 30.93 5.86
C GLU A 156 -3.18 30.69 7.29
N PHE A 157 -1.87 30.50 7.45
CA PHE A 157 -1.21 30.30 8.74
C PHE A 157 -0.45 31.56 9.15
N LYS A 158 -0.76 32.06 10.35
CA LYS A 158 -0.10 33.22 10.96
C LYS A 158 0.94 32.71 11.96
N TYR A 159 2.22 32.98 11.68
CA TYR A 159 3.35 32.63 12.54
C TYR A 159 3.89 33.88 13.20
N MET A 160 4.06 33.87 14.52
CA MET A 160 4.69 34.98 15.25
C MET A 160 6.08 34.55 15.67
N ASN A 161 7.08 35.34 15.30
CA ASN A 161 8.45 35.11 15.74
C ASN A 161 8.66 35.71 17.14
N ASP A 162 9.75 35.32 17.81
CA ASP A 162 10.10 35.80 19.16
C ASP A 162 10.24 37.33 19.25
N ARG A 163 10.46 38.01 18.12
CA ARG A 163 10.55 39.47 18.01
C ARG A 163 9.20 40.19 17.89
N GLY A 164 8.09 39.45 17.86
CA GLY A 164 6.73 39.98 17.69
C GLY A 164 6.29 40.18 16.23
N ASP A 165 7.19 40.00 15.26
CA ASP A 165 6.85 40.05 13.84
C ASP A 165 5.94 38.88 13.46
N THR A 166 4.82 39.20 12.80
CA THR A 166 3.87 38.22 12.30
C THR A 166 4.11 37.98 10.81
N SER A 167 4.37 36.73 10.43
CA SER A 167 4.48 36.31 9.04
C SER A 167 3.27 35.44 8.66
N VAL A 168 2.72 35.68 7.48
CA VAL A 168 1.56 34.95 6.97
C VAL A 168 2.01 34.05 5.83
N ARG A 169 1.68 32.76 5.89
CA ARG A 169 1.97 31.80 4.81
C ARG A 169 0.73 31.01 4.46
N ARG A 170 0.56 30.69 3.18
CA ARG A 170 -0.54 29.88 2.68
C ARG A 170 -0.01 28.53 2.23
N HIS A 171 -0.47 27.47 2.87
CA HIS A 171 -0.15 26.10 2.49
C HIS A 171 -1.22 25.14 3.03
N PRO A 172 -1.26 23.88 2.56
CA PRO A 172 -2.14 22.89 3.14
C PRO A 172 -1.69 22.50 4.55
N PHE A 173 -2.64 22.15 5.41
CA PHE A 173 -2.33 21.55 6.69
C PHE A 173 -1.98 20.08 6.48
N GLU A 174 -0.78 19.67 6.91
CA GLU A 174 -0.27 18.31 6.77
C GLU A 174 -1.11 17.29 7.57
N GLY A 175 -1.63 17.70 8.74
CA GLY A 175 -2.26 16.80 9.71
C GLY A 175 -1.27 16.31 10.76
N VAL A 176 -1.76 16.07 11.97
CA VAL A 176 -0.96 15.61 13.11
C VAL A 176 -0.28 14.27 12.82
N LEU A 177 -1.01 13.31 12.25
CA LEU A 177 -0.52 11.95 12.03
C LEU A 177 0.57 11.90 10.95
N HIS A 178 0.34 12.60 9.83
CA HIS A 178 1.35 12.70 8.76
C HIS A 178 2.60 13.43 9.25
N ASN A 179 2.44 14.49 10.06
CA ASN A 179 3.57 15.17 10.67
C ASN A 179 4.39 14.25 11.59
N MET A 180 3.72 13.46 12.44
CA MET A 180 4.39 12.47 13.28
C MET A 180 5.11 11.40 12.45
N GLU A 181 4.47 10.90 11.38
CA GLU A 181 5.06 9.91 10.48
C GLU A 181 6.32 10.44 9.79
N ARG A 182 6.25 11.66 9.25
CA ARG A 182 7.39 12.33 8.62
C ARG A 182 8.52 12.53 9.61
N ARG A 183 8.23 13.07 10.80
CA ARG A 183 9.24 13.28 11.86
C ARG A 183 9.88 11.96 12.32
N TYR A 184 9.11 10.87 12.42
CA TYR A 184 9.65 9.56 12.78
C TYR A 184 10.64 9.01 11.75
N LYS A 185 10.33 9.20 10.46
CA LYS A 185 11.19 8.78 9.34
C LYS A 185 12.44 9.66 9.20
N GLU A 186 12.28 10.97 9.29
CA GLU A 186 13.35 11.95 9.01
C GLU A 186 14.24 12.28 10.21
N THR A 187 13.79 12.03 11.46
CA THR A 187 14.59 12.40 12.64
C THR A 187 15.83 11.53 12.79
N GLU A 188 16.97 12.16 13.10
CA GLU A 188 18.21 11.46 13.46
C GLU A 188 18.33 11.21 14.98
N SER A 189 17.47 11.85 15.79
CA SER A 189 17.49 11.70 17.25
C SER A 189 16.79 10.43 17.69
N SER A 190 17.53 9.54 18.38
CA SER A 190 16.98 8.32 18.98
C SER A 190 15.89 8.63 20.00
N ALA A 191 16.09 9.63 20.85
CA ALA A 191 15.11 10.04 21.86
C ALA A 191 13.77 10.48 21.24
N VAL A 192 13.80 11.28 20.16
CA VAL A 192 12.58 11.69 19.45
C VAL A 192 11.90 10.49 18.80
N ARG A 193 12.68 9.58 18.21
CA ARG A 193 12.16 8.36 17.58
C ARG A 193 11.48 7.45 18.60
N GLU A 194 12.09 7.25 19.76
CA GLU A 194 11.52 6.44 20.87
C GLU A 194 10.25 7.05 21.44
N GLU A 195 10.19 8.37 21.62
CA GLU A 195 8.97 9.05 22.07
C GLU A 195 7.82 8.88 21.07
N LEU A 196 8.09 9.04 19.77
CA LEU A 196 7.09 8.86 18.72
C LEU A 196 6.66 7.40 18.57
N ALA A 197 7.58 6.44 18.77
CA ALA A 197 7.29 5.02 18.66
C ALA A 197 6.18 4.54 19.62
N LYS A 198 5.97 5.23 20.75
CA LYS A 198 4.89 4.92 21.71
C LYS A 198 3.50 5.01 21.10
N PHE A 199 3.33 5.85 20.07
CA PHE A 199 2.06 6.07 19.38
C PHE A 199 1.88 5.17 18.15
N ILE A 200 2.87 4.33 17.85
CA ILE A 200 2.81 3.41 16.71
C ILE A 200 2.08 2.14 17.13
N SER A 201 1.13 1.74 16.30
CA SER A 201 0.48 0.42 16.34
C SER A 201 0.85 -0.36 15.09
N ASN A 202 0.73 -1.68 15.18
CA ASN A 202 0.91 -2.58 14.05
C ASN A 202 -0.47 -3.01 13.54
N ARG A 203 -0.63 -3.00 12.22
CA ARG A 203 -1.77 -3.66 11.56
C ARG A 203 -1.25 -4.65 10.53
N PRO A 204 -2.03 -5.68 10.16
CA PRO A 204 -1.70 -6.52 9.02
C PRO A 204 -1.45 -5.66 7.78
N CYS A 205 -0.41 -5.98 7.02
CA CYS A 205 -0.11 -5.27 5.79
C CYS A 205 -1.27 -5.42 4.81
N ALA A 206 -1.80 -4.31 4.28
CA ALA A 206 -2.95 -4.34 3.38
C ALA A 206 -2.67 -5.11 2.07
N SER A 207 -1.42 -5.10 1.60
CA SER A 207 -1.04 -5.74 0.33
C SER A 207 -0.91 -7.26 0.42
N CYS A 208 -0.38 -7.78 1.53
CA CYS A 208 -0.20 -9.22 1.73
C CYS A 208 -1.16 -9.84 2.74
N GLU A 209 -1.98 -9.04 3.42
CA GLU A 209 -2.91 -9.47 4.48
C GLU A 209 -2.21 -10.26 5.59
N GLY A 210 -0.95 -9.91 5.88
CA GLY A 210 -0.15 -10.61 6.89
C GLY A 210 0.60 -11.85 6.39
N THR A 211 0.44 -12.28 5.14
CA THR A 211 1.13 -13.48 4.63
C THR A 211 2.61 -13.26 4.34
N ARG A 212 3.11 -12.02 4.40
CA ARG A 212 4.51 -11.63 4.20
C ARG A 212 5.06 -11.81 2.77
N LEU A 213 4.38 -12.55 1.92
CA LEU A 213 4.79 -12.83 0.54
C LEU A 213 4.23 -11.84 -0.49
N ASN A 214 4.92 -11.76 -1.63
CA ASN A 214 4.49 -11.03 -2.82
C ASN A 214 3.23 -11.64 -3.45
N ARG A 215 2.67 -10.96 -4.46
CA ARG A 215 1.43 -11.43 -5.11
C ARG A 215 1.60 -12.80 -5.77
N GLU A 216 2.68 -13.03 -6.49
CA GLU A 216 2.92 -14.25 -7.27
C GLU A 216 2.96 -15.49 -6.37
N ALA A 217 3.78 -15.45 -5.34
CA ALA A 217 3.98 -16.55 -4.41
C ALA A 217 2.69 -16.94 -3.66
N ARG A 218 1.80 -15.97 -3.39
CA ARG A 218 0.49 -16.21 -2.75
C ARG A 218 -0.52 -16.95 -3.64
N HIS A 219 -0.29 -16.96 -4.96
CA HIS A 219 -1.20 -17.54 -5.94
C HIS A 219 -0.67 -18.87 -6.52
N VAL A 220 0.31 -19.49 -5.85
CA VAL A 220 0.73 -20.88 -6.14
C VAL A 220 0.07 -21.83 -5.14
N PHE A 221 -0.55 -22.88 -5.66
CA PHE A 221 -1.35 -23.83 -4.88
C PHE A 221 -0.85 -25.27 -5.09
N VAL A 222 -0.81 -26.06 -4.02
CA VAL A 222 -0.57 -27.51 -4.07
C VAL A 222 -1.82 -28.20 -3.55
N LYS A 223 -2.42 -29.08 -4.37
CA LYS A 223 -3.67 -29.81 -4.02
C LYS A 223 -4.76 -28.86 -3.46
N ILE A 224 -4.97 -27.72 -4.10
CA ILE A 224 -6.00 -26.71 -3.77
C ILE A 224 -5.71 -25.92 -2.46
N ARG A 225 -4.55 -26.11 -1.81
CA ARG A 225 -4.09 -25.30 -0.67
C ARG A 225 -2.98 -24.35 -1.09
N ARG A 226 -3.01 -23.10 -0.62
CA ARG A 226 -1.91 -22.13 -0.85
C ARG A 226 -0.60 -22.71 -0.31
N CYS A 227 0.50 -22.61 -1.06
CA CYS A 227 1.83 -23.11 -0.64
C CYS A 227 2.29 -22.58 0.73
N LEU A 228 1.81 -21.40 1.13
CA LEU A 228 1.99 -20.81 2.45
C LEU A 228 1.63 -21.71 3.65
N LEU A 229 0.85 -22.77 3.45
CA LEU A 229 0.34 -23.65 4.51
C LEU A 229 1.18 -24.92 4.73
N PHE A 230 2.28 -25.09 4.00
CA PHE A 230 3.21 -26.19 4.24
C PHE A 230 4.40 -25.66 5.04
N PRO A 231 4.50 -25.97 6.36
CA PRO A 231 5.77 -25.81 7.05
C PRO A 231 6.78 -26.73 6.37
N ILE A 232 7.90 -26.15 5.94
CA ILE A 232 9.09 -26.89 5.51
C ILE A 232 9.65 -27.61 6.72
#